data_AF-A0A7C4FEC8-F1
#
_entry.id   AF-A0A7C4FEC8-F1
#
_cell.length_a   1.000
_cell.length_b   1.000
_cell.length_c   1.000
_cell.angle_alpha   90.00
_cell.angle_beta   90.00
_cell.angle_gamma   90.00
#
_symmetry.space_group_name_H-M   'P 1'
#
loop_
_entity.id
_entity.type
_entity.pdbx_description
1 polymer ?
#
loop_
_entity_poly.entity_id
_entity_poly.type
_entity_poly.pdbx_seq_one_letter_code
_entity_poly.pdbx_strand_id
1 'polypeptide(L)'
;MPRVTLEGVLRARRRVGRNAYIAYFAVLADGVLVKNLSERVNDKKTVEVSFDKTLVIMGKSGPSGLEGSVKDGGAWLTVHIVPSREERSMELRLPLKGEHVSLRVEGLFDVSLVEICPSCEHENLLELHPQKNPPRVQP
;
A
#
# COMPACT_ATOMS: atom_id res chain seq x y z
N MET A 1 2.27 19.13 -10.33
CA MET A 1 2.80 18.07 -9.46
C MET A 1 1.92 16.85 -9.63
N PRO A 2 2.49 15.68 -9.94
CA PRO A 2 1.79 14.40 -9.91
C PRO A 2 1.05 14.22 -8.59
N ARG A 3 -0.17 13.70 -8.68
CA ARG A 3 -1.00 13.38 -7.51
C ARG A 3 -1.47 11.96 -7.63
N VAL A 4 -1.47 11.28 -6.49
CA VAL A 4 -2.18 10.02 -6.34
C VAL A 4 -3.17 10.12 -5.20
N THR A 5 -4.26 9.38 -5.33
CA THR A 5 -5.23 9.13 -4.28
C THR A 5 -4.93 7.79 -3.64
N LEU A 6 -5.01 7.76 -2.31
CA LEU A 6 -4.90 6.56 -1.50
C LEU A 6 -6.26 6.27 -0.86
N GLU A 7 -6.74 5.04 -1.00
CA GLU A 7 -8.00 4.56 -0.46
C GLU A 7 -7.80 3.20 0.23
N GLY A 8 -8.48 2.92 1.35
CA GLY A 8 -8.33 1.65 2.08
C GLY A 8 -7.65 1.81 3.44
N VAL A 9 -6.94 0.81 3.94
CA VAL A 9 -6.52 0.75 5.35
C VAL A 9 -5.00 0.94 5.51
N LEU A 10 -4.58 2.15 5.91
CA LEU A 10 -3.18 2.42 6.23
C LEU A 10 -2.67 1.69 7.49
N ARG A 11 -3.54 1.39 8.46
CA ARG A 11 -3.19 0.57 9.63
C ARG A 11 -4.39 -0.18 10.19
N ALA A 12 -4.17 -1.45 10.48
CA ALA A 12 -5.10 -2.28 11.23
C ALA A 12 -4.39 -3.02 12.35
N ARG A 13 -5.20 -3.45 13.33
CA ARG A 13 -4.77 -4.27 14.45
C ARG A 13 -5.81 -5.34 14.69
N ARG A 14 -5.37 -6.58 14.90
CA ARG A 14 -6.22 -7.72 15.27
C ARG A 14 -5.67 -8.39 16.52
N ARG A 15 -6.54 -8.78 17.44
CA ARG A 15 -6.16 -9.57 18.61
C ARG A 15 -6.54 -11.03 18.40
N VAL A 16 -5.61 -11.94 18.60
CA VAL A 16 -5.82 -13.39 18.51
C VAL A 16 -5.27 -14.02 19.78
N GLY A 17 -6.16 -14.47 20.66
CA GLY A 17 -5.80 -14.90 22.01
C GLY A 17 -5.11 -13.77 22.80
N ARG A 18 -3.89 -14.05 23.29
CA ARG A 18 -3.08 -13.08 24.03
C ARG A 18 -2.24 -12.15 23.13
N ASN A 19 -2.12 -12.47 21.85
CA ASN A 19 -1.25 -11.75 20.93
C ASN A 19 -2.03 -10.68 20.15
N ALA A 20 -1.35 -9.58 19.84
CA ALA A 20 -1.84 -8.57 18.92
C ALA A 20 -1.01 -8.61 17.64
N TYR A 21 -1.68 -8.58 16.50
CA TYR A 21 -1.10 -8.48 15.17
C TYR A 21 -1.44 -7.12 14.58
N ILE A 22 -0.51 -6.55 13.84
CA ILE A 22 -0.63 -5.23 13.22
C ILE A 22 -0.22 -5.39 11.75
N ALA A 23 -0.95 -4.71 10.87
CA ALA A 23 -0.58 -4.53 9.46
C ALA A 23 -0.70 -3.04 9.13
N TYR A 24 0.28 -2.47 8.44
CA TYR A 24 0.29 -1.06 8.07
C TYR A 24 1.09 -0.76 6.81
N PHE A 25 0.73 0.36 6.17
CA PHE A 25 1.45 0.96 5.05
C PHE A 25 2.05 2.30 5.48
N ALA A 26 3.36 2.45 5.37
CA ALA A 26 4.04 3.73 5.50
C ALA A 26 4.22 4.36 4.11
N VAL A 27 3.85 5.63 3.97
CA VAL A 27 3.88 6.36 2.69
C VAL A 27 4.86 7.53 2.79
N LEU A 28 5.87 7.51 1.94
CA LEU A 28 6.92 8.54 1.88
C LEU A 28 6.90 9.22 0.51
N ALA A 29 6.63 10.53 0.48
CA ALA A 29 6.74 11.35 -0.72
C ALA A 29 8.07 12.10 -0.68
N ASP A 30 8.91 11.91 -1.70
CA ASP A 30 10.21 12.56 -1.84
C ASP A 30 11.10 12.42 -0.59
N GLY A 31 11.02 11.26 0.08
CA GLY A 31 11.76 10.95 1.30
C GLY A 31 11.11 11.45 2.59
N VAL A 32 9.99 12.17 2.52
CA VAL A 32 9.27 12.69 3.68
C VAL A 32 8.07 11.81 3.99
N LEU A 33 7.93 11.39 5.25
CA LEU A 33 6.78 10.63 5.72
C LEU A 33 5.52 11.50 5.63
N VAL A 34 4.57 11.12 4.76
CA VAL A 34 3.37 11.92 4.48
C VAL A 34 2.31 11.74 5.56
N LYS A 35 2.27 10.56 6.19
CA LYS A 35 1.25 10.25 7.20
C LYS A 35 1.80 9.41 8.35
N ASN A 36 1.33 9.75 9.54
CA ASN A 36 1.60 8.98 10.74
C ASN A 36 0.68 7.75 10.76
N LEU A 37 1.25 6.59 11.08
CA LEU A 37 0.62 5.27 10.97
C LEU A 37 -0.64 5.10 11.82
N SER A 38 -0.98 6.05 12.70
CA SER A 38 -2.17 6.01 13.54
C SER A 38 -3.49 6.27 12.79
N GLU A 39 -3.45 6.78 11.56
CA GLU A 39 -4.66 7.15 10.81
C GLU A 39 -5.23 5.97 10.01
N ARG A 40 -6.54 5.70 10.16
CA ARG A 40 -7.29 4.85 9.23
C ARG A 40 -7.74 5.71 8.05
N VAL A 41 -7.54 5.21 6.83
CA VAL A 41 -8.08 5.83 5.62
C VAL A 41 -9.53 5.37 5.45
N ASN A 42 -9.92 4.17 5.05
CA ASN A 42 -11.31 3.70 4.85
C ASN A 42 -12.02 4.30 3.64
N ASP A 43 -12.98 3.54 3.11
CA ASP A 43 -13.67 3.77 1.83
C ASP A 43 -14.49 5.08 1.77
N LYS A 44 -14.54 5.86 2.86
CA LYS A 44 -15.17 7.18 2.91
C LYS A 44 -14.18 8.34 3.01
N LYS A 45 -12.88 8.05 3.13
CA LYS A 45 -11.81 9.04 3.14
C LYS A 45 -10.76 8.64 2.13
N THR A 46 -10.58 9.44 1.09
CA THR A 46 -9.42 9.39 0.21
C THR A 46 -8.36 10.35 0.72
N VAL A 47 -7.09 9.97 0.59
CA VAL A 47 -5.94 10.84 0.88
C VAL A 47 -5.24 11.17 -0.42
N GLU A 48 -5.15 12.45 -0.75
CA GLU A 48 -4.31 12.91 -1.85
C GLU A 48 -2.86 13.08 -1.38
N VAL A 49 -1.94 12.50 -2.14
CA VAL A 49 -0.49 12.64 -1.93
C VAL A 49 0.11 13.22 -3.20
N SER A 50 0.78 14.37 -3.05
CA SER A 50 1.58 14.99 -4.11
C SER A 50 3.05 14.62 -3.92
N PHE A 51 3.75 14.36 -5.01
CA PHE A 51 5.19 14.08 -5.01
C PHE A 51 5.81 14.50 -6.35
N ASP A 52 7.09 14.85 -6.35
CA ASP A 52 7.80 15.35 -7.53
C ASP A 52 8.76 14.33 -8.14
N LYS A 53 9.40 13.48 -7.32
CA LYS A 53 10.42 12.54 -7.76
C LYS A 53 10.00 11.11 -7.50
N THR A 54 9.60 10.80 -6.27
CA THR A 54 9.33 9.43 -5.85
C THR A 54 8.27 9.38 -4.78
N LEU A 55 7.38 8.40 -4.88
CA LEU A 55 6.51 7.98 -3.80
C LEU A 55 6.87 6.55 -3.43
N VAL A 56 7.17 6.30 -2.16
CA VAL A 56 7.53 4.97 -1.65
C VAL A 56 6.45 4.51 -0.68
N ILE A 57 5.92 3.31 -0.93
CA ILE A 57 4.93 2.68 -0.05
C ILE A 57 5.53 1.40 0.53
N MET A 58 5.72 1.38 1.84
CA MET A 58 6.26 0.23 2.58
C MET A 58 5.14 -0.46 3.35
N GLY A 59 4.87 -1.71 3.00
CA GLY A 59 3.89 -2.55 3.68
C GLY A 59 4.55 -3.47 4.72
N LYS A 60 4.11 -3.37 5.97
CA LYS A 60 4.61 -4.18 7.09
C LYS A 60 3.45 -4.86 7.82
N SER A 61 3.65 -6.11 8.20
CA SER A 61 2.69 -6.85 9.01
C SER A 61 3.39 -7.84 9.92
N GLY A 62 2.84 -8.07 11.11
CA GLY A 62 3.27 -9.09 12.05
C GLY A 62 2.71 -8.94 13.46
N PRO A 63 3.20 -9.76 14.41
CA PRO A 63 2.93 -9.53 15.83
C PRO A 63 3.45 -8.14 16.24
N SER A 64 2.68 -7.47 17.09
CA SER A 64 3.01 -6.14 17.62
C SER A 64 4.41 -6.14 18.25
N GLY A 65 5.30 -5.27 17.76
CA GLY A 65 6.69 -5.15 18.21
C GLY A 65 7.67 -6.15 17.60
N LEU A 66 7.21 -7.04 16.71
CA LEU A 66 8.03 -8.03 16.00
C LEU A 66 7.82 -7.96 14.48
N GLU A 67 7.37 -6.82 13.96
CA GLU A 67 7.03 -6.59 12.55
C GLU A 67 8.25 -6.68 11.59
N GLY A 68 9.40 -7.16 12.04
CA GLY A 68 10.64 -7.30 11.27
C GLY A 68 11.52 -8.50 11.63
N SER A 69 11.04 -9.44 12.47
CA SER A 69 11.94 -10.46 13.08
C SER A 69 11.36 -11.87 13.15
N VAL A 70 10.15 -12.12 12.64
CA VAL A 70 9.50 -13.44 12.74
C VAL A 70 8.92 -13.87 11.40
N LYS A 71 8.69 -15.17 11.17
CA LYS A 71 8.14 -15.67 9.89
C LYS A 71 6.80 -15.02 9.50
N ASP A 72 6.00 -14.64 10.50
CA ASP A 72 4.73 -13.92 10.34
C ASP A 72 4.89 -12.39 10.35
N GLY A 73 6.12 -11.87 10.40
CA GLY A 73 6.44 -10.50 10.77
C GLY A 73 7.55 -9.91 9.91
N GLY A 74 7.27 -8.88 9.11
CA GLY A 74 8.28 -8.34 8.22
C GLY A 74 7.87 -7.08 7.47
N ALA A 75 8.82 -6.51 6.73
CA ALA A 75 8.52 -5.73 5.54
C ALA A 75 8.09 -6.72 4.46
N TRP A 76 6.80 -6.75 4.14
CA TRP A 76 6.21 -7.67 3.17
C TRP A 76 6.46 -7.19 1.74
N LEU A 77 6.32 -5.88 1.53
CA LEU A 77 6.52 -5.26 0.24
C LEU A 77 7.00 -3.81 0.39
N THR A 78 7.82 -3.36 -0.56
CA THR A 78 8.12 -1.95 -0.81
C THR A 78 7.84 -1.67 -2.28
N VAL A 79 7.04 -0.65 -2.56
CA VAL A 79 6.75 -0.21 -3.93
C VAL A 79 7.29 1.19 -4.11
N HIS A 80 8.15 1.35 -5.12
CA HIS A 80 8.68 2.63 -5.54
C HIS A 80 7.93 3.10 -6.78
N ILE A 81 7.34 4.27 -6.66
CA ILE A 81 6.49 4.89 -7.65
C ILE A 81 7.16 6.18 -8.12
N VAL A 82 7.12 6.42 -9.43
CA VAL A 82 7.62 7.64 -10.07
C VAL A 82 6.49 8.34 -10.83
N PRO A 83 6.60 9.66 -11.08
CA PRO A 83 5.66 10.39 -11.89
C PRO A 83 5.44 9.75 -13.26
N SER A 84 4.18 9.70 -13.71
CA SER A 84 3.84 9.29 -15.07
C SER A 84 2.96 10.30 -15.78
N ARG A 85 2.79 10.11 -17.08
CA ARG A 85 1.77 10.78 -17.91
C ARG A 85 0.50 9.95 -18.04
N GLU A 86 0.53 8.70 -17.62
CA GLU A 86 -0.59 7.77 -17.69
C GLU A 86 -1.22 7.57 -16.31
N GLU A 87 -2.55 7.49 -16.28
CA GLU A 87 -3.28 7.17 -15.06
C GLU A 87 -3.30 5.66 -14.85
N ARG A 88 -2.95 5.25 -13.62
CA ARG A 88 -2.84 3.85 -13.19
C ARG A 88 -3.55 3.65 -11.85
N SER A 89 -3.95 2.41 -11.61
CA SER A 89 -4.54 1.97 -10.34
C SER A 89 -3.84 0.68 -9.92
N MET A 90 -3.42 0.60 -8.66
CA MET A 90 -2.87 -0.62 -8.07
C MET A 90 -3.48 -0.85 -6.69
N GLU A 91 -3.55 -2.11 -6.28
CA GLU A 91 -3.96 -2.50 -4.94
C GLU A 91 -2.81 -3.25 -4.26
N LEU A 92 -2.45 -2.78 -3.07
CA LEU A 92 -1.46 -3.41 -2.20
C LEU A 92 -2.20 -4.15 -1.10
N ARG A 93 -1.83 -5.38 -0.80
CA ARG A 93 -2.44 -6.18 0.27
C ARG A 93 -1.39 -6.66 1.26
N LEU A 94 -1.75 -6.65 2.53
CA LEU A 94 -0.95 -7.22 3.62
C LEU A 94 -1.80 -8.20 4.41
N PRO A 95 -1.24 -9.32 4.86
CA PRO A 95 -1.97 -10.25 5.70
C PRO A 95 -2.13 -9.68 7.11
N LEU A 96 -3.24 -10.02 7.77
CA LEU A 96 -3.54 -9.71 9.16
C LEU A 96 -4.25 -10.90 9.79
N LYS A 97 -3.48 -11.97 10.09
CA LYS A 97 -3.93 -13.24 10.71
C LYS A 97 -5.38 -13.63 10.37
N GLY A 98 -5.55 -14.32 9.24
CA GLY A 98 -6.85 -14.81 8.77
C GLY A 98 -7.67 -13.78 7.98
N GLU A 99 -7.17 -12.56 7.82
CA GLU A 99 -7.73 -11.47 7.01
C GLU A 99 -6.62 -10.78 6.21
N HIS A 100 -6.99 -9.88 5.31
CA HIS A 100 -6.08 -8.97 4.62
C HIS A 100 -6.48 -7.52 4.87
N VAL A 101 -5.50 -6.63 4.82
CA VAL A 101 -5.72 -5.19 4.67
C VAL A 101 -5.27 -4.75 3.30
N SER A 102 -6.05 -3.92 2.65
CA SER A 102 -5.74 -3.39 1.32
C SER A 102 -5.54 -1.88 1.34
N LEU A 103 -4.66 -1.41 0.46
CA LEU A 103 -4.47 -0.01 0.12
C LEU A 103 -4.49 0.12 -1.39
N ARG A 104 -5.48 0.83 -1.91
CA ARG A 104 -5.57 1.19 -3.31
C ARG A 104 -4.85 2.51 -3.56
N VAL A 105 -4.11 2.58 -4.65
CA VAL A 105 -3.37 3.75 -5.12
C VAL A 105 -3.78 4.04 -6.55
N GLU A 106 -4.26 5.25 -6.81
CA GLU A 106 -4.74 5.66 -8.12
C GLU A 106 -4.19 7.04 -8.50
N GLY A 107 -3.81 7.23 -9.76
CA GLY A 107 -3.36 8.52 -10.27
C GLY A 107 -2.26 8.40 -11.33
N LEU A 108 -1.56 9.50 -11.58
CA LEU A 108 -0.57 9.61 -12.65
C LEU A 108 0.80 9.10 -12.21
N PHE A 109 1.00 7.79 -12.31
CA PHE A 109 2.22 7.15 -11.81
C PHE A 109 2.65 5.90 -12.56
N ASP A 110 3.95 5.60 -12.47
CA ASP A 110 4.58 4.37 -12.93
C ASP A 110 5.24 3.64 -11.75
N VAL A 111 5.20 2.31 -11.76
CA VAL A 111 5.95 1.50 -10.78
C VAL A 111 7.37 1.32 -11.30
N SER A 112 8.34 1.84 -10.55
CA SER A 112 9.77 1.76 -10.90
C SER A 112 10.46 0.53 -10.30
N LEU A 113 10.07 0.13 -9.09
CA LEU A 113 10.64 -1.02 -8.39
C LEU A 113 9.60 -1.60 -7.42
N VAL A 114 9.57 -2.92 -7.33
CA VAL A 114 8.83 -3.65 -6.30
C VAL A 114 9.81 -4.59 -5.60
N GLU A 115 9.95 -4.43 -4.29
CA GLU A 115 10.70 -5.33 -3.44
C GLU A 115 9.71 -6.16 -2.62
N ILE A 116 9.80 -7.48 -2.69
CA ILE A 116 8.92 -8.38 -1.93
C ILE A 116 9.78 -9.19 -0.97
N CYS A 117 9.30 -9.36 0.25
CA CYS A 117 9.91 -10.22 1.26
C CYS A 117 10.21 -11.62 0.67
N PRO A 118 11.47 -12.06 0.57
CA PRO A 118 11.80 -13.31 -0.11
C PRO A 118 11.22 -14.56 0.58
N SER A 119 10.96 -14.47 1.89
CA SER A 119 10.58 -15.59 2.75
C SER A 119 9.15 -15.53 3.28
N CYS A 120 8.36 -14.55 2.86
CA CYS A 120 6.95 -14.41 3.27
C CYS A 120 6.03 -15.15 2.30
N GLU A 121 4.86 -15.63 2.72
CA GLU A 121 3.89 -16.24 1.79
C GLU A 121 3.33 -15.17 0.84
N HIS A 122 3.59 -15.31 -0.46
CA HIS A 122 3.47 -14.21 -1.44
C HIS A 122 2.10 -14.03 -2.09
N GLU A 123 1.11 -14.86 -1.78
CA GLU A 123 -0.13 -14.86 -2.54
C GLU A 123 -0.84 -13.49 -2.45
N ASN A 124 -0.92 -12.81 -3.60
CA ASN A 124 -1.72 -11.59 -3.83
C ASN A 124 -1.30 -10.31 -3.06
N LEU A 125 -0.01 -10.10 -2.80
CA LEU A 125 0.48 -8.87 -2.13
C LEU A 125 0.32 -7.59 -2.98
N LEU A 126 0.32 -7.73 -4.31
CA LEU A 126 0.21 -6.62 -5.24
C LEU A 126 -0.62 -7.04 -6.45
N GLU A 127 -1.63 -6.25 -6.77
CA GLU A 127 -2.46 -6.41 -7.95
C GLU A 127 -2.41 -5.12 -8.77
N LEU A 128 -1.88 -5.20 -9.98
CA LEU A 128 -1.94 -4.11 -10.95
C LEU A 128 -3.25 -4.24 -11.71
N HIS A 129 -4.12 -3.23 -11.61
CA HIS A 129 -5.38 -3.24 -12.31
C HIS A 129 -5.17 -2.69 -13.73
N PRO A 130 -5.37 -3.49 -14.80
CA PRO A 130 -5.39 -2.95 -16.15
C PRO A 130 -6.55 -1.97 -16.30
N GLN A 131 -6.35 -0.94 -17.12
CA GLN A 131 -7.32 0.15 -17.28
C GLN A 131 -8.74 -0.36 -17.58
N LYS A 132 -9.73 0.16 -16.84
CA LYS A 132 -11.06 0.34 -17.44
C LYS A 132 -10.88 1.42 -18.50
N ASN A 133 -10.80 1.02 -19.78
CA ASN A 133 -10.98 1.96 -20.88
C ASN A 133 -12.22 2.83 -20.56
N PRO A 134 -12.14 4.17 -20.62
CA PRO A 134 -13.36 4.96 -20.60
C PRO A 134 -14.27 4.45 -21.73
N PRO A 135 -15.60 4.45 -21.55
CA PRO A 135 -16.50 4.05 -22.63
C PRO A 135 -16.15 4.89 -23.85
N ARG A 136 -15.82 4.22 -24.96
CA ARG A 136 -15.67 4.86 -26.27
C ARG A 136 -16.94 5.66 -26.52
N VAL A 137 -16.85 6.99 -26.44
CA VAL A 137 -17.85 7.85 -27.06
C VAL A 137 -17.72 7.57 -28.55
N GLN A 138 -18.67 6.81 -29.09
CA GLN A 138 -18.77 6.61 -30.53
C GLN A 138 -19.19 7.94 -31.18
N PRO A 139 -18.65 8.26 -32.37
CA PRO A 139 -18.93 9.51 -33.08
C PRO A 139 -20.39 9.63 -33.51
#